data_AF-A0A969HBN8-F1
#
_entry.id   AF-A0A969HBN8-F1
#
_cell.length_a   1.000
_cell.length_b   1.000
_cell.length_c   1.000
_cell.angle_alpha   90.00
_cell.angle_beta   90.00
_cell.angle_gamma   90.00
#
_symmetry.space_group_name_H-M   'P 1'
#
loop_
_entity.id
_entity.type
_entity.pdbx_description
1 polymer ?
#
loop_
_entity_poly.entity_id
_entity_poly.type
_entity_poly.pdbx_seq_one_letter_code
_entity_poly.pdbx_strand_id
1 'polypeptide(L)'
;MKRAGLLATQAIRGGANRKVLEQIKDNGDIFWAWADRNWVLDGAMVHVSMIGFDGGVETSHYLNDVPVNSINANLTALTDLTKALSLQENAKISFMGDIKVGPFDISETLANKMLNSIGNPNGRPNSDVIRPWVNGLDITQRPRHMWIIDFGIDMLEEQASLYEAPFEYVREHVKPTRIGNRMKRREELWWIHGDAAPRVREALFPLKRYIATPRVTKHRLFVFCLLRLCRMVS
;
A
#
# COMPACT_ATOMS: atom_id res chain seq x y z
N MET A 1 37.49 9.96 -5.25
CA MET A 1 36.76 11.24 -5.08
C MET A 1 37.27 11.92 -3.81
N LYS A 2 37.46 13.25 -3.75
CA LYS A 2 38.01 13.92 -2.56
C LYS A 2 36.98 14.05 -1.43
N ARG A 3 35.88 14.79 -1.62
CA ARG A 3 34.67 14.82 -0.76
C ARG A 3 33.49 15.35 -1.58
N ALA A 4 32.29 14.88 -1.32
CA ALA A 4 31.07 15.38 -1.93
C ALA A 4 29.90 15.38 -0.95
N GLY A 5 28.88 16.20 -1.25
CA GLY A 5 27.64 16.30 -0.50
C GLY A 5 26.43 15.99 -1.39
N LEU A 6 25.42 15.31 -0.84
CA LEU A 6 24.14 15.05 -1.47
C LEU A 6 23.02 15.55 -0.56
N LEU A 7 22.11 16.34 -1.13
CA LEU A 7 20.85 16.74 -0.51
C LEU A 7 19.72 16.08 -1.30
N ALA A 8 18.86 15.34 -0.61
CA ALA A 8 17.72 14.67 -1.24
C ALA A 8 16.51 14.67 -0.31
N THR A 9 15.33 14.38 -0.86
CA THR A 9 14.17 14.06 -0.02
C THR A 9 14.47 12.82 0.83
N GLN A 10 13.84 12.70 2.00
CA GLN A 10 14.06 11.55 2.90
C GLN A 10 13.83 10.17 2.25
N ALA A 11 13.11 10.13 1.13
CA ALA A 11 12.87 8.93 0.34
C ALA A 11 14.15 8.29 -0.22
N ILE A 12 15.29 8.99 -0.23
CA ILE A 12 16.60 8.44 -0.62
C ILE A 12 17.03 7.24 0.24
N ARG A 13 16.51 7.15 1.48
CA ARG A 13 16.84 6.10 2.45
C ARG A 13 16.19 4.75 2.16
N GLY A 14 15.21 4.70 1.25
CA GLY A 14 14.33 3.53 1.07
C GLY A 14 14.13 3.11 -0.38
N GLY A 15 13.77 1.84 -0.56
CA GLY A 15 13.35 1.28 -1.83
C GLY A 15 14.37 1.44 -2.96
N ALA A 16 13.90 1.78 -4.16
CA ALA A 16 14.73 1.92 -5.35
C ALA A 16 15.72 3.10 -5.25
N ASN A 17 15.40 4.15 -4.49
CA ASN A 17 16.26 5.33 -4.38
C ASN A 17 17.54 5.05 -3.60
N ARG A 18 17.50 4.07 -2.67
CA ARG A 18 18.65 3.68 -1.85
C ARG A 18 19.83 3.17 -2.67
N LYS A 19 19.60 2.70 -3.90
CA LYS A 19 20.66 2.26 -4.83
C LYS A 19 21.76 3.31 -5.03
N VAL A 20 21.42 4.60 -4.97
CA VAL A 20 22.42 5.68 -5.06
C VAL A 20 23.39 5.65 -3.87
N LEU A 21 22.87 5.43 -2.66
CA LEU A 21 23.68 5.34 -1.44
C LEU A 21 24.45 4.02 -1.36
N GLU A 22 23.87 2.93 -1.87
CA GLU A 22 24.56 1.64 -2.04
C GLU A 22 25.78 1.80 -2.98
N GLN A 23 25.62 2.46 -4.13
CA GLN A 23 26.73 2.72 -5.05
C GLN A 23 27.83 3.62 -4.45
N ILE A 24 27.46 4.58 -3.60
CA ILE A 24 28.42 5.39 -2.85
C ILE A 24 29.22 4.50 -1.89
N LYS A 25 28.54 3.59 -1.18
CA LYS A 25 29.16 2.63 -0.26
C LYS A 25 30.03 1.59 -0.97
N ASP A 26 29.74 1.25 -2.23
CA ASP A 26 30.54 0.31 -3.02
C ASP A 26 31.88 0.92 -3.47
N ASN A 27 31.92 2.24 -3.68
CA ASN A 27 33.09 2.95 -4.23
C ASN A 27 33.77 3.89 -3.22
N GLY A 28 33.33 3.90 -1.97
CA GLY A 28 33.76 4.84 -0.95
C GLY A 28 32.99 4.65 0.37
N ASP A 29 32.82 5.74 1.13
CA ASP A 29 32.07 5.68 2.37
C ASP A 29 31.29 6.96 2.68
N ILE A 30 30.25 6.81 3.50
CA ILE A 30 29.44 7.90 4.03
C ILE A 30 29.99 8.25 5.40
N PHE A 31 30.64 9.40 5.53
CA PHE A 31 31.24 9.85 6.79
C PHE A 31 30.33 10.79 7.59
N TRP A 32 29.36 11.43 6.96
CA TRP A 32 28.43 12.32 7.66
C TRP A 32 27.04 12.19 7.07
N ALA A 33 26.02 12.13 7.91
CA ALA A 33 24.65 12.18 7.43
C ALA A 33 23.69 12.83 8.44
N TRP A 34 22.73 13.57 7.91
CA TRP A 34 21.48 13.87 8.58
C TRP A 34 20.38 13.05 7.92
N ALA A 35 19.83 12.06 8.63
CA ALA A 35 18.89 11.11 8.04
C ALA A 35 17.52 11.73 7.77
N ASP A 36 17.04 12.58 8.69
CA ASP A 36 15.71 13.16 8.62
C ASP A 36 15.67 14.54 9.26
N ARG A 37 15.59 15.60 8.45
CA ARG A 37 15.48 16.99 8.91
C ARG A 37 14.25 17.65 8.32
N ASN A 38 13.51 18.37 9.17
CA ASN A 38 12.50 19.32 8.71
C ASN A 38 13.18 20.40 7.84
N TRP A 39 12.68 20.58 6.62
CA TRP A 39 13.06 21.68 5.75
C TRP A 39 11.91 22.70 5.73
N VAL A 40 12.10 23.81 6.44
CA VAL A 40 11.10 24.87 6.51
C VAL A 40 11.35 25.86 5.36
N LEU A 41 10.54 25.77 4.31
CA LEU A 41 10.40 26.81 3.28
C LEU A 41 8.91 27.14 3.20
N ASP A 42 8.54 28.43 3.10
CA ASP A 42 7.17 28.97 3.10
C ASP A 42 6.12 28.03 2.47
N GLY A 43 5.44 27.24 3.31
CA GLY A 43 4.29 26.42 2.92
C GLY A 43 4.56 24.97 2.53
N ALA A 44 5.80 24.46 2.54
CA ALA A 44 6.09 23.06 2.20
C ALA A 44 6.67 22.27 3.40
N MET A 45 5.94 21.24 3.86
CA MET A 45 6.41 20.32 4.91
C MET A 45 7.23 19.18 4.27
N VAL A 46 8.48 19.45 3.92
CA VAL A 46 9.38 18.46 3.31
C VAL A 46 10.45 18.04 4.30
N HIS A 47 10.69 16.74 4.37
CA HIS A 47 11.79 16.15 5.11
C HIS A 47 12.93 15.83 4.17
N VAL A 48 14.14 16.25 4.53
CA VAL A 48 15.34 16.03 3.71
C VAL A 48 16.36 15.13 4.42
N SER A 49 17.16 14.45 3.63
CA SER A 49 18.38 13.80 4.05
C SER A 49 19.58 14.56 3.47
N MET A 50 20.61 14.75 4.31
CA MET A 50 21.88 15.36 3.92
C MET A 50 22.97 14.31 4.09
N ILE A 51 23.84 14.13 3.10
CA ILE A 51 24.86 13.07 3.10
C ILE A 51 26.20 13.67 2.68
N GLY A 52 27.24 13.42 3.47
CA GLY A 52 28.64 13.68 3.14
C GLY A 52 29.37 12.35 2.93
N PHE A 53 30.03 12.22 1.79
CA PHE A 53 30.73 11.00 1.40
C PHE A 53 32.04 11.28 0.70
N ASP A 54 32.96 10.33 0.77
CA ASP A 54 34.25 10.39 0.11
C ASP A 54 34.70 9.00 -0.36
N GLY A 55 35.97 8.87 -0.78
CA GLY A 55 36.55 7.60 -1.21
C GLY A 55 36.85 6.59 -0.07
N GLY A 56 36.30 6.77 1.13
CA GLY A 56 36.58 5.96 2.31
C GLY A 56 37.81 6.41 3.09
N VAL A 57 38.15 7.71 3.02
CA VAL A 57 39.35 8.27 3.66
C VAL A 57 39.03 8.85 5.03
N GLU A 58 37.86 9.48 5.18
CA GLU A 58 37.39 9.93 6.48
C GLU A 58 37.10 8.74 7.41
N THR A 59 37.60 8.83 8.63
CA THR A 59 37.51 7.75 9.64
C THR A 59 36.51 8.06 10.74
N SER A 60 36.10 9.33 10.86
CA SER A 60 35.10 9.76 11.82
C SER A 60 33.72 9.80 11.16
N HIS A 61 32.75 9.10 11.74
CA HIS A 61 31.38 9.05 11.21
C HIS A 61 30.40 9.75 12.15
N TYR A 62 29.54 10.60 11.58
CA TYR A 62 28.51 11.32 12.34
C TYR A 62 27.13 11.14 11.70
N LEU A 63 26.18 10.63 12.47
CA LEU A 63 24.79 10.48 12.07
C LEU A 63 23.90 11.31 12.98
N ASN A 64 23.20 12.31 12.42
CA ASN A 64 22.39 13.28 13.17
C ASN A 64 23.20 13.93 14.33
N ASP A 65 24.44 14.34 14.02
CA ASP A 65 25.42 14.90 14.96
C ASP A 65 25.88 13.96 16.10
N VAL A 66 25.55 12.67 16.03
CA VAL A 66 26.03 11.64 16.97
C VAL A 66 27.18 10.86 16.35
N PRO A 67 28.33 10.69 17.04
CA PRO A 67 29.42 9.87 16.55
C PRO A 67 29.01 8.39 16.49
N VAL A 68 29.31 7.71 15.39
CA VAL A 68 28.98 6.31 15.14
C VAL A 68 30.16 5.58 14.50
N ASN A 69 30.15 4.24 14.51
CA ASN A 69 31.24 3.46 13.91
C ASN A 69 31.15 3.40 12.37
N SER A 70 29.94 3.45 11.83
CA SER A 70 29.68 3.37 10.39
C SER A 70 28.27 3.85 10.06
N ILE A 71 28.06 4.35 8.86
CA ILE A 71 26.74 4.75 8.36
C ILE A 71 26.34 3.82 7.21
N ASN A 72 25.23 3.11 7.38
CA ASN A 72 24.67 2.23 6.36
C ASN A 72 24.02 3.04 5.22
N ALA A 73 23.81 2.40 4.06
CA ALA A 73 23.15 3.03 2.90
C ALA A 73 21.69 3.47 3.17
N ASN A 74 21.05 2.99 4.24
CA ASN A 74 19.73 3.46 4.69
C ASN A 74 19.81 4.64 5.71
N LEU A 75 21.00 5.21 5.91
CA LEU A 75 21.32 6.28 6.87
C LEU A 75 20.96 5.89 8.32
N THR A 76 21.39 4.69 8.71
CA THR A 76 21.33 4.18 10.09
C THR A 76 22.72 3.73 10.52
N ALA A 77 22.94 3.63 11.84
CA ALA A 77 24.24 3.24 12.40
C ALA A 77 24.22 1.90 13.16
N LEU A 78 23.07 1.23 13.22
CA LEU A 78 22.94 -0.10 13.83
C LEU A 78 23.42 -1.20 12.87
N THR A 79 23.50 -2.44 13.35
CA THR A 79 23.75 -3.63 12.52
C THR A 79 22.93 -3.54 11.24
N ASP A 80 23.59 -3.78 10.11
CA ASP A 80 22.99 -3.61 8.79
C ASP A 80 21.87 -4.63 8.54
N LEU A 81 20.66 -4.29 8.98
CA LEU A 81 19.44 -5.06 8.74
C LEU A 81 19.07 -5.10 7.26
N THR A 82 19.72 -4.31 6.39
CA THR A 82 19.47 -4.38 4.94
C THR A 82 20.03 -5.65 4.32
N LYS A 83 20.94 -6.34 5.03
CA LYS A 83 21.48 -7.68 4.68
C LYS A 83 20.66 -8.83 5.24
N ALA A 84 19.63 -8.56 6.05
CA ALA A 84 18.79 -9.61 6.61
C ALA A 84 18.06 -10.35 5.48
N LEU A 85 18.24 -11.67 5.41
CA LEU A 85 17.55 -12.52 4.44
C LEU A 85 16.11 -12.74 4.88
N SER A 86 15.20 -12.77 3.91
CA SER A 86 13.82 -13.20 4.17
C SER A 86 13.79 -14.67 4.55
N LEU A 87 13.21 -14.97 5.72
CA LEU A 87 12.94 -16.34 6.14
C LEU A 87 11.90 -16.97 5.20
N GLN A 88 12.20 -18.15 4.65
CA GLN A 88 11.28 -18.85 3.75
C GLN A 88 9.98 -19.24 4.45
N GLU A 89 10.06 -19.49 5.75
CA GLU A 89 8.93 -19.78 6.63
C GLU A 89 7.92 -18.62 6.68
N ASN A 90 8.37 -17.39 6.47
CA ASN A 90 7.50 -16.21 6.42
C ASN A 90 6.80 -16.04 5.06
N ALA A 91 7.18 -16.84 4.04
CA ALA A 91 6.51 -16.80 2.75
C ALA A 91 5.06 -17.30 2.88
N LYS A 92 4.14 -16.66 2.15
CA LYS A 92 2.70 -16.99 2.14
C LYS A 92 1.95 -16.77 3.47
N ILE A 93 2.56 -16.08 4.44
CA ILE A 93 1.90 -15.71 5.70
C ILE A 93 1.30 -14.29 5.63
N SER A 94 1.99 -13.37 4.96
CA SER A 94 1.56 -11.97 4.81
C SER A 94 1.31 -11.64 3.34
N PHE A 95 0.22 -10.95 3.08
CA PHE A 95 -0.19 -10.55 1.74
C PHE A 95 -0.61 -9.08 1.72
N MET A 96 -0.52 -8.46 0.55
CA MET A 96 -1.14 -7.16 0.28
C MET A 96 -2.58 -7.41 -0.20
N GLY A 97 -3.53 -6.67 0.37
CA GLY A 97 -4.94 -6.75 -0.04
C GLY A 97 -5.20 -6.21 -1.44
N ASP A 98 -6.48 -6.17 -1.78
CA ASP A 98 -6.97 -5.69 -3.07
C ASP A 98 -6.65 -4.21 -3.30
N ILE A 99 -6.49 -3.84 -4.57
CA ILE A 99 -6.33 -2.46 -5.01
C ILE A 99 -7.49 -2.13 -5.94
N LYS A 100 -8.52 -1.47 -5.41
CA LYS A 100 -9.75 -1.15 -6.16
C LYS A 100 -9.51 -0.36 -7.45
N VAL A 101 -8.69 0.69 -7.42
CA VAL A 101 -8.51 1.69 -8.51
C VAL A 101 -9.86 2.24 -9.01
N GLY A 102 -10.30 3.36 -8.43
CA GLY A 102 -11.59 3.98 -8.74
C GLY A 102 -12.57 3.92 -7.57
N PRO A 103 -13.73 4.60 -7.69
CA PRO A 103 -14.73 4.73 -6.63
C PRO A 103 -15.62 3.48 -6.54
N PHE A 104 -15.07 2.35 -6.07
CA PHE A 104 -15.85 1.13 -5.79
C PHE A 104 -16.49 1.15 -4.40
N ASP A 105 -16.03 2.04 -3.53
CA ASP A 105 -16.51 2.18 -2.17
C ASP A 105 -17.73 3.11 -2.11
N ILE A 106 -18.72 2.67 -1.35
CA ILE A 106 -20.02 3.33 -1.23
C ILE A 106 -20.36 3.54 0.25
N SER A 107 -21.20 4.53 0.52
CA SER A 107 -21.73 4.75 1.86
C SER A 107 -22.63 3.60 2.30
N GLU A 108 -22.72 3.37 3.60
CA GLU A 108 -23.66 2.40 4.19
C GLU A 108 -25.11 2.67 3.74
N THR A 109 -25.50 3.94 3.63
CA THR A 109 -26.84 4.32 3.16
C THR A 109 -27.12 3.87 1.73
N LEU A 110 -26.13 3.99 0.82
CA LEU A 110 -26.26 3.54 -0.57
C LEU A 110 -26.21 2.01 -0.66
N ALA A 111 -25.31 1.37 0.10
CA ALA A 111 -25.23 -0.08 0.19
C ALA A 111 -26.56 -0.69 0.66
N ASN A 112 -27.16 -0.16 1.73
CA ASN A 112 -28.45 -0.63 2.23
C ASN A 112 -29.58 -0.48 1.21
N LYS A 113 -29.60 0.60 0.41
CA LYS A 113 -30.57 0.74 -0.69
C LYS A 113 -30.41 -0.38 -1.73
N MET A 114 -29.19 -0.66 -2.15
CA MET A 114 -28.89 -1.72 -3.12
C MET A 114 -29.10 -3.12 -2.56
N LEU A 115 -28.83 -3.35 -1.27
CA LEU A 115 -29.06 -4.65 -0.62
C LEU A 115 -30.54 -4.98 -0.47
N ASN A 116 -31.38 -3.96 -0.31
CA ASN A 116 -32.83 -4.11 -0.21
C ASN A 116 -33.55 -4.14 -1.57
N SER A 117 -32.84 -3.87 -2.68
CA SER A 117 -33.44 -3.99 -4.01
C SER A 117 -33.62 -5.46 -4.38
N ILE A 118 -34.81 -5.81 -4.87
CA ILE A 118 -35.16 -7.15 -5.34
C ILE A 118 -35.27 -7.09 -6.86
N GLY A 119 -35.01 -8.22 -7.53
CA GLY A 119 -35.33 -8.36 -8.96
C GLY A 119 -34.12 -8.46 -9.90
N ASN A 120 -32.91 -8.69 -9.37
CA ASN A 120 -31.76 -9.00 -10.21
C ASN A 120 -32.11 -10.12 -11.22
N PRO A 121 -31.83 -9.95 -12.53
CA PRO A 121 -32.20 -10.93 -13.56
C PRO A 121 -31.66 -12.35 -13.33
N ASN A 122 -30.56 -12.49 -12.61
CA ASN A 122 -29.99 -13.79 -12.22
C ASN A 122 -30.66 -14.44 -11.00
N GLY A 123 -31.64 -13.79 -10.37
CA GLY A 123 -32.31 -14.24 -9.15
C GLY A 123 -31.43 -14.22 -7.90
N ARG A 124 -30.21 -13.65 -7.96
CA ARG A 124 -29.25 -13.62 -6.84
C ARG A 124 -29.32 -12.30 -6.08
N PRO A 125 -29.03 -12.28 -4.78
CA PRO A 125 -29.03 -11.05 -3.99
C PRO A 125 -27.78 -10.21 -4.25
N ASN A 126 -27.91 -8.88 -4.14
CA ASN A 126 -26.76 -7.97 -4.23
C ASN A 126 -25.72 -8.17 -3.11
N SER A 127 -26.07 -8.88 -2.03
CA SER A 127 -25.13 -9.27 -0.96
C SER A 127 -23.99 -10.18 -1.45
N ASP A 128 -24.11 -10.78 -2.63
CA ASP A 128 -23.03 -11.55 -3.24
C ASP A 128 -21.84 -10.66 -3.62
N VAL A 129 -22.12 -9.42 -4.07
CA VAL A 129 -21.14 -8.47 -4.61
C VAL A 129 -20.99 -7.19 -3.78
N ILE A 130 -21.90 -6.89 -2.85
CA ILE A 130 -21.78 -5.76 -1.91
C ILE A 130 -21.27 -6.28 -0.56
N ARG A 131 -20.13 -5.75 -0.09
CA ARG A 131 -19.45 -6.21 1.13
C ARG A 131 -19.06 -5.04 2.03
N PRO A 132 -19.03 -5.20 3.37
CA PRO A 132 -18.43 -4.18 4.22
C PRO A 132 -16.92 -4.08 3.93
N TRP A 133 -16.40 -2.87 3.99
CA TRP A 133 -15.04 -2.53 3.59
C TRP A 133 -14.31 -1.76 4.67
N VAL A 134 -13.03 -2.08 4.84
CA VAL A 134 -12.14 -1.51 5.85
C VAL A 134 -10.79 -1.31 5.19
N ASN A 135 -10.11 -0.19 5.45
CA ASN A 135 -8.73 0.01 5.04
C ASN A 135 -7.84 0.41 6.23
N GLY A 136 -6.57 0.72 5.96
CA GLY A 136 -5.64 1.15 7.01
C GLY A 136 -6.10 2.35 7.86
N LEU A 137 -6.93 3.26 7.32
CA LEU A 137 -7.50 4.39 8.08
C LEU A 137 -8.58 3.91 9.05
N ASP A 138 -9.43 2.96 8.63
CA ASP A 138 -10.47 2.40 9.49
C ASP A 138 -9.90 1.55 10.63
N ILE A 139 -8.67 1.04 10.48
CA ILE A 139 -7.93 0.34 11.56
C ILE A 139 -7.27 1.34 12.52
N THR A 140 -6.74 2.45 12.00
CA THR A 140 -5.96 3.42 12.81
C THR A 140 -6.80 4.54 13.42
N GLN A 141 -8.02 4.72 12.94
CA GLN A 141 -8.94 5.79 13.35
C GLN A 141 -10.34 5.21 13.60
N ARG A 142 -11.33 6.10 13.79
CA ARG A 142 -12.73 5.69 13.91
C ARG A 142 -13.18 5.05 12.58
N PRO A 143 -13.72 3.81 12.58
CA PRO A 143 -14.22 3.16 11.38
C PRO A 143 -15.27 4.01 10.67
N ARG A 144 -15.17 4.12 9.35
CA ARG A 144 -16.12 4.90 8.53
C ARG A 144 -17.37 4.14 8.13
N HIS A 145 -17.43 2.84 8.43
CA HIS A 145 -18.55 1.94 8.07
C HIS A 145 -18.87 1.94 6.58
N MET A 146 -17.82 1.99 5.75
CA MET A 146 -17.95 1.98 4.30
C MET A 146 -18.20 0.57 3.77
N TRP A 147 -18.76 0.50 2.58
CA TRP A 147 -19.01 -0.73 1.84
C TRP A 147 -18.31 -0.67 0.50
N ILE A 148 -18.16 -1.81 -0.17
CA ILE A 148 -17.50 -1.92 -1.46
C ILE A 148 -18.30 -2.84 -2.39
N ILE A 149 -18.30 -2.49 -3.67
CA ILE A 149 -18.77 -3.36 -4.76
C ILE A 149 -17.58 -4.19 -5.25
N ASP A 150 -17.72 -5.50 -5.17
CA ASP A 150 -16.70 -6.50 -5.46
C ASP A 150 -17.29 -7.64 -6.31
N PHE A 151 -16.99 -7.62 -7.60
CA PHE A 151 -17.35 -8.69 -8.53
C PHE A 151 -16.32 -9.85 -8.52
N GLY A 152 -15.34 -9.84 -7.62
CA GLY A 152 -14.33 -10.89 -7.52
C GLY A 152 -13.14 -10.68 -8.46
N ILE A 153 -12.57 -11.78 -8.94
CA ILE A 153 -11.27 -11.79 -9.65
C ILE A 153 -11.47 -11.76 -11.17
N ASP A 154 -12.46 -12.51 -11.65
CA ASP A 154 -12.62 -12.95 -13.04
C ASP A 154 -14.09 -13.07 -13.47
N MET A 155 -15.04 -12.53 -12.69
CA MET A 155 -16.45 -12.51 -13.09
C MET A 155 -16.59 -11.78 -14.43
N LEU A 156 -17.26 -12.43 -15.38
CA LEU A 156 -17.50 -11.90 -16.72
C LEU A 156 -18.44 -10.68 -16.66
N GLU A 157 -18.32 -9.76 -17.62
CA GLU A 157 -19.16 -8.54 -17.66
C GLU A 157 -20.64 -8.91 -17.74
N GLU A 158 -20.97 -9.94 -18.51
CA GLU A 158 -22.34 -10.43 -18.71
C GLU A 158 -22.93 -11.04 -17.44
N GLN A 159 -22.10 -11.51 -16.51
CA GLN A 159 -22.54 -12.00 -15.21
C GLN A 159 -22.65 -10.87 -14.19
N ALA A 160 -21.68 -9.95 -14.22
CA ALA A 160 -21.67 -8.77 -13.36
C ALA A 160 -22.87 -7.86 -13.63
N SER A 161 -23.25 -7.69 -14.90
CA SER A 161 -24.39 -6.87 -15.33
C SER A 161 -25.74 -7.36 -14.82
N LEU A 162 -25.84 -8.62 -14.41
CA LEU A 162 -27.05 -9.19 -13.81
C LEU A 162 -27.24 -8.77 -12.34
N TYR A 163 -26.26 -8.11 -11.73
CA TYR A 163 -26.43 -7.38 -10.47
C TYR A 163 -26.68 -5.91 -10.78
N GLU A 164 -27.90 -5.59 -11.19
CA GLU A 164 -28.22 -4.34 -11.90
C GLU A 164 -27.77 -3.08 -11.14
N ALA A 165 -28.18 -2.93 -9.87
CA ALA A 165 -27.87 -1.73 -9.10
C ALA A 165 -26.36 -1.56 -8.80
N PRO A 166 -25.62 -2.61 -8.34
CA PRO A 166 -24.17 -2.54 -8.23
C PRO A 166 -23.45 -2.26 -9.56
N PHE A 167 -23.87 -2.93 -10.64
CA PHE A 167 -23.21 -2.81 -11.94
C PHE A 167 -23.41 -1.41 -12.53
N GLU A 168 -24.63 -0.88 -12.45
CA GLU A 168 -24.95 0.47 -12.92
C GLU A 168 -24.11 1.52 -12.19
N TYR A 169 -23.98 1.41 -10.86
CA TYR A 169 -23.11 2.31 -10.10
C TYR A 169 -21.66 2.30 -10.61
N VAL A 170 -21.08 1.11 -10.79
CA VAL A 170 -19.69 0.98 -11.26
C VAL A 170 -19.57 1.47 -12.71
N ARG A 171 -20.61 1.28 -13.54
CA ARG A 171 -20.66 1.80 -14.91
C ARG A 171 -20.63 3.33 -14.95
N GLU A 172 -21.42 3.99 -14.09
CA GLU A 172 -21.49 5.45 -14.04
C GLU A 172 -20.25 6.08 -13.39
N HIS A 173 -19.72 5.47 -12.32
CA HIS A 173 -18.72 6.12 -11.47
C HIS A 173 -17.29 5.60 -11.70
N VAL A 174 -17.12 4.31 -12.00
CA VAL A 174 -15.80 3.69 -12.16
C VAL A 174 -15.36 3.68 -13.61
N LYS A 175 -16.21 3.25 -14.54
CA LYS A 175 -15.84 3.13 -15.97
C LYS A 175 -15.18 4.39 -16.53
N PRO A 176 -15.69 5.63 -16.27
CA PRO A 176 -15.04 6.84 -16.77
C PRO A 176 -13.61 7.05 -16.25
N THR A 177 -13.32 6.57 -15.03
CA THR A 177 -11.97 6.66 -14.43
C THR A 177 -10.98 5.65 -15.00
N ARG A 178 -11.47 4.65 -15.74
CA ARG A 178 -10.66 3.56 -16.32
C ARG A 178 -10.30 3.78 -17.79
N ILE A 179 -11.03 4.63 -18.49
CA ILE A 179 -10.76 4.96 -19.91
C ILE A 179 -9.37 5.59 -20.03
N GLY A 180 -8.58 5.12 -21.00
CA GLY A 180 -7.22 5.62 -21.24
C GLY A 180 -6.21 5.22 -20.16
N ASN A 181 -6.52 4.24 -19.31
CA ASN A 181 -5.56 3.75 -18.32
C ASN A 181 -4.38 3.08 -19.04
N ARG A 182 -3.15 3.39 -18.60
CA ARG A 182 -1.92 2.79 -19.16
C ARG A 182 -1.93 1.25 -19.12
N MET A 183 -2.60 0.66 -18.13
CA MET A 183 -2.76 -0.79 -18.03
C MET A 183 -4.07 -1.23 -18.68
N LYS A 184 -3.99 -1.76 -19.91
CA LYS A 184 -5.17 -2.20 -20.71
C LYS A 184 -6.14 -3.10 -19.95
N ARG A 185 -5.65 -4.06 -19.16
CA ARG A 185 -6.51 -4.93 -18.34
C ARG A 185 -7.47 -4.14 -17.43
N ARG A 186 -7.04 -2.98 -16.91
CA ARG A 186 -7.87 -2.14 -16.02
C ARG A 186 -8.92 -1.33 -16.77
N GLU A 187 -8.67 -1.05 -18.05
CA GLU A 187 -9.61 -0.41 -18.96
C GLU A 187 -10.63 -1.43 -19.50
N GLU A 188 -10.16 -2.59 -19.94
CA GLU A 188 -10.98 -3.69 -20.45
C GLU A 188 -11.85 -4.31 -19.35
N LEU A 189 -11.29 -4.59 -18.17
CA LEU A 189 -12.00 -5.13 -17.01
C LEU A 189 -12.30 -4.03 -16.00
N TRP A 190 -12.97 -2.97 -16.45
CA TRP A 190 -13.24 -1.78 -15.64
C TRP A 190 -14.12 -2.05 -14.42
N TRP A 191 -14.96 -3.09 -14.45
CA TRP A 191 -15.79 -3.51 -13.32
C TRP A 191 -15.03 -4.35 -12.28
N ILE A 192 -13.82 -4.82 -12.61
CA ILE A 192 -12.95 -5.55 -11.68
C ILE A 192 -11.98 -4.58 -11.02
N HIS A 193 -11.66 -4.86 -9.75
CA HIS A 193 -10.64 -4.13 -9.01
C HIS A 193 -9.30 -4.17 -9.74
N GLY A 194 -8.57 -3.06 -9.70
CA GLY A 194 -7.30 -2.91 -10.43
C GLY A 194 -6.23 -3.94 -10.06
N ASP A 195 -6.27 -4.47 -8.84
CA ASP A 195 -5.67 -5.74 -8.42
C ASP A 195 -6.67 -6.46 -7.50
N ALA A 196 -7.20 -7.60 -7.96
CA ALA A 196 -8.21 -8.36 -7.22
C ALA A 196 -7.62 -9.28 -6.13
N ALA A 197 -6.29 -9.28 -5.97
CA ALA A 197 -5.56 -10.02 -4.94
C ALA A 197 -5.96 -11.51 -4.78
N PRO A 198 -5.88 -12.33 -5.86
CA PRO A 198 -6.30 -13.73 -5.83
C PRO A 198 -5.63 -14.55 -4.72
N ARG A 199 -4.33 -14.30 -4.47
CA ARG A 199 -3.56 -14.97 -3.43
C ARG A 199 -4.08 -14.70 -2.02
N VAL A 200 -4.54 -13.48 -1.75
CA VAL A 200 -5.16 -13.14 -0.46
C VAL A 200 -6.47 -13.91 -0.31
N ARG A 201 -7.31 -13.86 -1.34
CA ARG A 201 -8.63 -14.52 -1.32
C ARG A 201 -8.50 -16.02 -1.09
N GLU A 202 -7.54 -16.66 -1.75
CA GLU A 202 -7.21 -18.08 -1.56
C GLU A 202 -6.72 -18.38 -0.14
N ALA A 203 -5.76 -17.60 0.36
CA ALA A 203 -5.21 -17.78 1.71
C ALA A 203 -6.25 -17.54 2.82
N LEU A 204 -7.19 -16.61 2.59
CA LEU A 204 -8.25 -16.29 3.53
C LEU A 204 -9.45 -17.24 3.46
N PHE A 205 -9.69 -17.91 2.32
CA PHE A 205 -10.84 -18.78 2.10
C PHE A 205 -11.10 -19.80 3.23
N PRO A 206 -10.10 -20.56 3.73
CA PRO A 206 -10.33 -21.54 4.79
C PRO A 206 -10.45 -20.93 6.20
N LEU A 207 -10.18 -19.63 6.36
CA LEU A 207 -10.08 -18.98 7.67
C LEU A 207 -11.43 -18.39 8.11
N LYS A 208 -11.62 -18.25 9.43
CA LYS A 208 -12.75 -17.50 10.01
C LYS A 208 -12.39 -16.06 10.34
N ARG A 209 -11.10 -15.83 10.59
CA ARG A 209 -10.51 -14.55 10.98
C ARG A 209 -9.06 -14.48 10.51
N TYR A 210 -8.57 -13.27 10.33
CA TYR A 210 -7.18 -13.00 9.97
C TYR A 210 -6.67 -11.78 10.74
N ILE A 211 -5.37 -11.56 10.70
CA ILE A 211 -4.75 -10.36 11.29
C ILE A 211 -4.50 -9.37 10.16
N ALA A 212 -5.07 -8.17 10.29
CA ALA A 212 -4.79 -7.05 9.40
C ALA A 212 -3.78 -6.10 10.06
N THR A 213 -2.89 -5.56 9.25
CA THR A 213 -2.00 -4.45 9.63
C THR A 213 -2.02 -3.38 8.54
N PRO A 214 -2.14 -2.09 8.87
CA PRO A 214 -1.98 -1.01 7.91
C PRO A 214 -0.59 -1.06 7.28
N ARG A 215 -0.48 -0.81 5.96
CA ARG A 215 0.81 -0.76 5.26
C ARG A 215 1.67 0.41 5.75
N VAL A 216 1.04 1.59 5.86
CA VAL A 216 1.66 2.86 6.27
C VAL A 216 0.99 3.34 7.55
N THR A 217 1.76 3.42 8.63
CA THR A 217 1.31 3.92 9.93
C THR A 217 2.52 4.32 10.76
N LYS A 218 2.37 5.33 11.63
CA LYS A 218 3.41 5.73 12.60
C LYS A 218 3.68 4.62 13.62
N HIS A 219 2.62 3.90 14.03
CA HIS A 219 2.70 2.80 14.97
C HIS A 219 2.04 1.56 14.35
N ARG A 220 2.78 0.44 14.30
CA ARG A 220 2.28 -0.80 13.71
C ARG A 220 1.24 -1.43 14.63
N LEU A 221 0.04 -1.63 14.10
CA LEU A 221 -1.07 -2.26 14.79
C LEU A 221 -1.39 -3.60 14.12
N PHE A 222 -1.75 -4.59 14.92
CA PHE A 222 -2.22 -5.88 14.46
C PHE A 222 -3.62 -6.11 15.03
N VAL A 223 -4.62 -6.22 14.15
CA VAL A 223 -6.03 -6.32 14.56
C VAL A 223 -6.64 -7.57 13.96
N PHE A 224 -7.43 -8.29 14.77
CA PHE A 224 -8.22 -9.41 14.27
C PHE A 224 -9.44 -8.92 13.49
N CYS A 225 -9.53 -9.34 12.23
CA CYS A 225 -10.66 -9.08 11.35
C CYS A 225 -11.45 -10.38 11.11
N LEU A 226 -12.78 -10.31 11.18
CA LEU A 226 -13.65 -11.43 10.85
C LEU A 226 -13.92 -11.44 9.34
N LEU A 227 -13.75 -12.59 8.69
CA LEU A 227 -13.93 -12.75 7.24
C LEU A 227 -15.38 -12.52 6.76
N ARG A 228 -16.36 -12.58 7.67
CA ARG A 228 -17.76 -12.22 7.38
C ARG A 228 -18.01 -10.71 7.42
N LEU A 229 -17.21 -9.98 8.19
CA LEU A 229 -17.37 -8.53 8.39
C LEU A 229 -16.41 -7.71 7.53
N CYS A 230 -15.30 -8.30 7.10
CA CYS A 230 -14.30 -7.62 6.30
C CYS A 230 -13.56 -8.66 5.44
N ARG A 231 -13.98 -8.79 4.18
CA ARG A 231 -13.31 -9.70 3.23
C ARG A 231 -12.10 -9.08 2.55
N MET A 232 -11.99 -7.76 2.60
CA MET A 232 -11.02 -6.99 1.84
C MET A 232 -10.49 -5.83 2.68
N VAL A 233 -9.17 -5.80 2.85
CA VAL A 233 -8.42 -4.71 3.49
C VAL A 233 -7.39 -4.22 2.50
N SER A 234 -7.65 -3.04 1.94
CA SER A 234 -6.72 -2.34 1.04
C SER A 234 -5.68 -1.53 1.81
#